data_AF-A0AAQ5YKE6-F1
#
_entry.id   AF-A0AAQ5YKE6-F1
#
_cell.length_a   1.000
_cell.length_b   1.000
_cell.length_c   1.000
_cell.angle_alpha   90.00
_cell.angle_beta   90.00
_cell.angle_gamma   90.00
#
_symmetry.space_group_name_H-M   'P 1'
#
loop_
_entity.id
_entity.type
_entity.pdbx_description
1 polymer ?
#
loop_
_entity_poly.entity_id
_entity_poly.type
_entity_poly.pdbx_seq_one_letter_code
_entity_poly.pdbx_strand_id
1 'polypeptide(L)'
;MLEEDLNDTQLVETAPAITSDLGLSCAEYQQPGKASCVSVNWTMGDTQLEVVNTATGRRRDSGTTSRLCKHALFTRWNRLYRKLGIHVSGSADRQLMYCEAKMAARPYQTAKQQWFRSLQETGLGTWVKKPPEQEQFLLSV
;
A
#
# COMPACT_ATOMS: atom_id res chain seq x y z
N MET A 1 -68.87 19.78 12.59
CA MET A 1 -69.26 18.53 13.27
C MET A 1 -68.04 17.64 13.13
N LEU A 2 -67.12 17.71 14.10
CA LEU A 2 -67.14 16.89 15.33
C LEU A 2 -67.15 15.40 14.94
N GLU A 3 -66.29 14.52 15.43
CA GLU A 3 -65.23 14.51 16.44
C GLU A 3 -64.60 13.12 16.31
N GLU A 4 -63.39 12.95 16.86
CA GLU A 4 -62.89 11.77 17.61
C GLU A 4 -63.04 10.34 17.01
N ASP A 5 -62.06 9.45 17.07
CA ASP A 5 -61.38 9.01 18.29
C ASP A 5 -59.91 8.64 18.04
N LEU A 6 -59.06 9.17 18.91
CA LEU A 6 -57.84 8.54 19.38
C LEU A 6 -58.20 7.20 20.05
N ASN A 7 -57.44 6.14 19.81
CA ASN A 7 -56.69 5.56 20.93
C ASN A 7 -55.53 4.65 20.48
N ASP A 8 -54.36 5.03 20.99
CA ASP A 8 -53.18 4.27 21.39
C ASP A 8 -53.20 2.76 21.23
N THR A 9 -52.10 2.20 20.71
CA THR A 9 -51.17 1.32 21.47
C THR A 9 -49.95 0.95 20.61
N GLN A 10 -48.74 1.15 21.17
CA GLN A 10 -47.45 0.50 20.85
C GLN A 10 -46.78 0.83 19.49
N LEU A 11 -45.50 1.22 19.39
CA LEU A 11 -44.31 0.85 20.14
C LEU A 11 -43.34 2.04 20.22
N VAL A 12 -42.92 2.41 21.42
CA VAL A 12 -41.72 3.25 21.62
C VAL A 12 -40.51 2.33 21.47
N GLU A 13 -39.89 2.34 20.29
CA GLU A 13 -38.59 1.70 20.10
C GLU A 13 -37.53 2.58 20.79
N THR A 14 -37.21 2.23 22.03
CA THR A 14 -36.13 2.85 22.78
C THR A 14 -34.80 2.43 22.18
N ALA A 15 -34.05 3.40 21.64
CA ALA A 15 -32.72 3.18 21.10
C ALA A 15 -31.79 2.58 22.18
N PRO A 16 -31.03 1.51 21.90
CA PRO A 16 -30.11 0.96 22.87
C PRO A 16 -28.97 1.95 23.13
N ALA A 17 -28.63 2.10 24.40
CA ALA A 17 -27.54 2.92 24.89
C ALA A 17 -26.23 2.58 24.17
N ILE A 18 -25.55 3.61 23.68
CA ILE A 18 -24.25 3.50 23.00
C ILE A 18 -23.21 3.13 24.07
N THR A 19 -22.94 1.85 24.22
CA THR A 19 -21.73 1.36 24.88
C THR A 19 -20.56 1.55 23.92
N SER A 20 -19.50 2.17 24.42
CA SER A 20 -18.26 2.40 23.68
C SER A 20 -17.52 1.09 23.44
N ASP A 21 -17.87 0.38 22.36
CA ASP A 21 -17.11 -0.75 21.86
C ASP A 21 -16.00 -0.23 20.93
N LEU A 22 -14.82 0.01 21.50
CA LEU A 22 -13.57 0.21 20.74
C LEU A 22 -13.03 -1.16 20.30
N GLY A 23 -13.86 -1.91 19.58
CA GLY A 23 -13.56 -3.21 19.02
C GLY A 23 -14.21 -3.31 17.64
N LEU A 24 -13.49 -3.81 16.65
CA LEU A 24 -14.03 -4.08 15.32
C LEU A 24 -15.08 -5.21 15.41
N SER A 25 -16.29 -4.93 15.91
CA SER A 25 -17.36 -5.94 16.09
C SER A 25 -18.28 -6.10 14.88
N CYS A 26 -17.98 -5.41 13.76
CA CYS A 26 -18.75 -5.50 12.53
C CYS A 26 -18.00 -6.36 11.50
N ALA A 27 -18.55 -7.53 11.15
CA ALA A 27 -18.04 -8.35 10.07
C ALA A 27 -18.34 -7.68 8.71
N GLU A 28 -17.32 -7.54 7.87
CA GLU A 28 -17.49 -7.06 6.50
C GLU A 28 -18.32 -8.06 5.70
N TYR A 29 -19.46 -7.62 5.16
CA TYR A 29 -20.30 -8.45 4.30
C TYR A 29 -19.69 -8.55 2.90
N GLN A 30 -19.60 -9.76 2.35
CA GLN A 30 -19.14 -9.96 0.97
C GLN A 30 -20.14 -9.32 0.01
N GLN A 31 -19.71 -8.26 -0.68
CA GLN A 31 -20.51 -7.61 -1.70
C GLN A 31 -20.40 -8.40 -3.01
N PRO A 32 -21.49 -9.00 -3.53
CA PRO A 32 -21.48 -9.65 -4.83
C PRO A 32 -21.27 -8.59 -5.92
N GLY A 33 -20.21 -8.73 -6.73
CA GLY A 33 -19.92 -7.79 -7.81
C GLY A 33 -18.49 -7.86 -8.34
N LYS A 34 -18.23 -7.14 -9.44
CA LYS A 34 -16.86 -7.00 -9.97
C LYS A 34 -16.07 -6.04 -9.07
N ALA A 35 -14.88 -6.45 -8.67
CA ALA A 35 -13.96 -5.58 -7.94
C ALA A 35 -13.65 -4.31 -8.75
N SER A 36 -13.56 -3.16 -8.07
CA SER A 36 -13.23 -1.91 -8.74
C SER A 36 -11.79 -1.94 -9.30
N CYS A 37 -11.57 -1.30 -10.44
CA CYS A 37 -10.23 -1.16 -11.04
C CYS A 37 -9.43 0.01 -10.44
N VAL A 38 -9.62 0.24 -9.13
CA VAL A 38 -9.07 1.40 -8.41
C VAL A 38 -8.40 0.97 -7.13
N SER A 39 -7.29 1.62 -6.83
CA SER A 39 -6.66 1.60 -5.52
C SER A 39 -6.57 3.03 -5.00
N VAL A 40 -7.02 3.25 -3.76
CA VAL A 40 -6.89 4.52 -3.06
C VAL A 40 -5.80 4.36 -2.02
N ASN A 41 -4.89 5.33 -1.92
CA ASN A 41 -3.87 5.35 -0.88
C ASN A 41 -3.73 6.73 -0.24
N TRP A 42 -3.25 6.75 1.00
CA TRP A 42 -2.96 7.94 1.79
C TRP A 42 -1.89 7.60 2.83
N THR A 43 -1.00 8.54 3.10
CA THR A 43 -0.03 8.48 4.19
C THR A 43 -0.18 9.74 5.05
N MET A 44 0.08 9.62 6.35
CA MET A 44 0.08 10.77 7.26
C MET A 44 0.92 11.92 6.71
N GLY A 45 0.32 13.11 6.65
CA GLY A 45 0.92 14.31 6.07
C GLY A 45 0.57 14.57 4.60
N ASP A 46 -0.09 13.63 3.90
CA ASP A 46 -0.66 13.91 2.58
C ASP A 46 -1.88 14.83 2.71
N THR A 47 -1.92 15.86 1.87
CA THR A 47 -3.06 16.80 1.80
C THR A 47 -4.30 16.19 1.14
N GLN A 48 -4.11 15.19 0.28
CA GLN A 48 -5.19 14.53 -0.47
C GLN A 48 -4.91 13.03 -0.69
N LEU A 49 -5.99 12.27 -0.91
CA LEU A 49 -5.96 10.87 -1.34
C LEU A 49 -5.36 10.77 -2.75
N GLU A 50 -4.54 9.74 -2.98
CA GLU A 50 -4.11 9.37 -4.33
C GLU A 50 -4.96 8.20 -4.83
N VAL A 51 -5.56 8.37 -6.01
CA VAL A 51 -6.38 7.35 -6.66
C VAL A 51 -5.64 6.80 -7.88
N VAL A 52 -5.38 5.49 -7.92
CA VAL A 52 -4.60 4.81 -8.95
C VAL A 52 -5.48 3.82 -9.71
N ASN A 53 -5.38 3.80 -11.04
CA ASN A 53 -5.97 2.76 -11.86
C ASN A 53 -5.12 1.49 -11.77
N THR A 54 -5.69 0.39 -11.26
CA THR A 54 -4.94 -0.84 -10.96
C THR A 54 -4.46 -1.59 -12.20
N ALA A 55 -5.07 -1.37 -13.37
CA ALA A 55 -4.62 -1.98 -14.63
C ALA A 55 -3.38 -1.29 -15.19
N THR A 56 -3.23 0.02 -14.99
CA THR A 56 -2.11 0.80 -15.55
C THR A 56 -1.03 1.15 -14.52
N GLY A 57 -1.36 1.10 -13.22
CA GLY A 57 -0.48 1.56 -12.15
C GLY A 57 -0.27 3.08 -12.11
N ARG A 58 -1.09 3.85 -12.83
CA ARG A 58 -1.01 5.31 -12.94
C ARG A 58 -2.15 6.00 -12.21
N ARG A 59 -1.93 7.24 -11.78
CA ARG A 59 -2.95 8.05 -11.13
C ARG A 59 -4.13 8.27 -12.07
N ARG A 60 -5.34 8.13 -11.54
CA ARG A 60 -6.59 8.21 -12.31
C ARG A 60 -6.90 9.64 -12.78
N ASP A 61 -6.54 10.64 -11.97
CA ASP A 61 -6.82 12.05 -12.23
C ASP A 61 -5.94 12.66 -13.33
N SER A 62 -4.66 12.28 -13.35
CA SER A 62 -3.61 12.95 -14.11
C SER A 62 -2.87 12.04 -15.09
N GLY A 63 -3.03 10.72 -15.00
CA GLY A 63 -2.25 9.74 -15.77
C GLY A 63 -0.76 9.67 -15.38
N THR A 64 -0.32 10.46 -14.41
CA THR A 64 1.06 10.49 -13.94
C THR A 64 1.39 9.24 -13.10
N THR A 65 2.67 8.97 -12.88
CA THR A 65 3.11 7.86 -12.03
C THR A 65 2.70 8.10 -10.58
N SER A 66 2.29 7.02 -9.89
CA SER A 66 1.95 7.12 -8.47
C SER A 66 3.16 7.54 -7.61
N ARG A 67 2.91 8.25 -6.51
CA ARG A 67 3.93 8.55 -5.47
C ARG A 67 4.51 7.30 -4.80
N LEU A 68 3.81 6.16 -4.94
CA LEU A 68 4.23 4.85 -4.43
C LEU A 68 4.97 4.01 -5.49
N CYS A 69 5.16 4.52 -6.72
CA CYS A 69 5.89 3.77 -7.72
C CYS A 69 7.37 3.59 -7.33
N LYS A 70 8.01 2.54 -7.88
CA LYS A 70 9.42 2.22 -7.60
C LYS A 70 10.34 3.44 -7.75
N HIS A 71 10.15 4.23 -8.80
CA HIS A 71 10.94 5.42 -9.06
C HIS A 71 10.77 6.46 -7.94
N ALA A 72 9.54 6.82 -7.58
CA ALA A 72 9.28 7.82 -6.54
C ALA A 72 9.83 7.41 -5.17
N LEU A 73 9.69 6.14 -4.80
CA LEU A 73 10.28 5.60 -3.57
C LEU A 73 11.81 5.61 -3.62
N PHE A 74 12.40 5.23 -4.75
CA PHE A 74 13.85 5.25 -4.93
C PHE A 74 14.42 6.67 -4.87
N THR A 75 13.72 7.67 -5.44
CA THR A 75 14.08 9.09 -5.33
C THR A 75 14.14 9.53 -3.87
N ARG A 76 13.12 9.18 -3.07
CA ARG A 76 13.08 9.52 -1.63
C ARG A 76 14.19 8.82 -0.87
N TRP A 77 14.43 7.54 -1.13
CA TRP A 77 15.51 6.77 -0.52
C TRP A 77 16.88 7.36 -0.84
N ASN A 78 17.16 7.69 -2.11
CA ASN A 78 18.45 8.23 -2.54
C ASN A 78 18.73 9.60 -1.88
N ARG A 79 17.69 10.44 -1.70
CA ARG A 79 17.81 11.69 -0.96
C ARG A 79 18.22 11.47 0.49
N LEU A 80 17.65 10.46 1.15
CA LEU A 80 18.02 10.10 2.53
C LEU A 80 19.44 9.52 2.59
N TYR A 81 19.76 8.60 1.69
CA TYR A 81 21.07 7.94 1.60
C TYR A 81 22.21 8.96 1.46
N ARG A 82 22.06 9.96 0.59
CA ARG A 82 23.03 11.06 0.44
C ARG A 82 23.16 11.92 1.70
N LYS A 83 22.04 12.21 2.38
CA LYS A 83 22.05 13.01 3.62
C LYS A 83 22.74 12.29 4.78
N LEU A 84 22.65 10.97 4.85
CA LEU A 84 23.24 10.18 5.92
C LEU A 84 24.76 9.97 5.75
N GLY A 85 25.37 10.46 4.67
CA GLY A 85 26.81 10.39 4.49
C GLY A 85 27.35 8.96 4.45
N ILE A 86 26.53 7.97 4.07
CA ILE A 86 26.93 6.55 3.99
C ILE A 86 28.01 6.31 2.90
N HIS A 87 28.49 7.37 2.25
CA HIS A 87 29.69 7.40 1.44
C HIS A 87 30.95 7.30 2.34
N VAL A 88 31.36 6.08 2.65
CA VAL A 88 32.75 5.80 3.03
C VAL A 88 33.63 6.10 1.82
N SER A 89 34.47 7.12 1.95
CA SER A 89 35.63 7.50 1.12
C SER A 89 35.70 6.91 -0.31
N GLY A 90 35.36 7.71 -1.33
CA GLY A 90 35.84 7.52 -2.70
C GLY A 90 34.81 7.54 -3.85
N SER A 91 33.50 7.41 -3.58
CA SER A 91 32.50 7.26 -4.66
C SER A 91 31.28 8.18 -4.56
N ALA A 92 31.44 9.38 -4.01
CA ALA A 92 30.34 10.33 -3.76
C ALA A 92 29.52 10.69 -5.02
N ASP A 93 30.04 10.41 -6.22
CA ASP A 93 29.42 10.77 -7.50
C ASP A 93 28.79 9.60 -8.28
N ARG A 94 28.93 8.35 -7.79
CA ARG A 94 28.35 7.21 -8.52
C ARG A 94 26.84 7.13 -8.28
N GLN A 95 26.07 7.27 -9.36
CA GLN A 95 24.65 6.93 -9.35
C GLN A 95 24.48 5.42 -9.21
N LEU A 96 23.70 4.99 -8.21
CA LEU A 96 23.35 3.59 -8.02
C LEU A 96 22.12 3.24 -8.85
N MET A 97 22.14 2.10 -9.52
CA MET A 97 20.91 1.52 -10.07
C MET A 97 19.99 1.04 -8.94
N TYR A 98 18.69 1.01 -9.19
CA TYR A 98 17.71 0.54 -8.21
C TYR A 98 17.99 -0.89 -7.75
N CYS A 99 18.36 -1.79 -8.65
CA CYS A 99 18.76 -3.16 -8.31
C CYS A 99 20.01 -3.21 -7.42
N GLU A 100 21.03 -2.38 -7.67
CA GLU A 100 22.25 -2.31 -6.87
C GLU A 100 21.95 -1.85 -5.45
N ALA A 101 21.15 -0.79 -5.32
CA ALA A 101 20.71 -0.28 -4.02
C ALA A 101 19.95 -1.35 -3.22
N LYS A 102 19.08 -2.13 -3.87
CA LYS A 102 18.41 -3.27 -3.22
C LYS A 102 19.36 -4.39 -2.82
N MET A 103 20.36 -4.69 -3.65
CA MET A 103 21.34 -5.75 -3.37
C MET A 103 22.32 -5.37 -2.25
N ALA A 104 22.52 -4.08 -2.00
CA ALA A 104 23.33 -3.59 -0.87
C ALA A 104 22.73 -3.97 0.50
N ALA A 105 21.41 -4.18 0.60
CA ALA A 105 20.74 -4.63 1.83
C ALA A 105 20.95 -6.14 2.08
N ARG A 106 22.19 -6.55 2.41
CA ARG A 106 22.59 -7.96 2.53
C ARG A 106 21.74 -8.79 3.50
N PRO A 107 21.42 -8.32 4.73
CA PRO A 107 20.58 -9.11 5.65
C PRO A 107 19.20 -9.42 5.07
N TYR A 108 18.57 -8.44 4.40
CA TYR A 108 17.28 -8.64 3.75
C TYR A 108 17.38 -9.65 2.60
N GLN A 109 18.42 -9.57 1.76
CA GLN A 109 18.60 -10.51 0.64
C GLN A 109 18.80 -11.94 1.15
N THR A 110 19.55 -12.14 2.24
CA THR A 110 19.72 -13.46 2.86
C THR A 110 18.40 -14.01 3.37
N ALA A 111 17.63 -13.23 4.14
CA ALA A 111 16.33 -13.66 4.65
C ALA A 111 15.35 -14.00 3.51
N LYS A 112 15.34 -13.19 2.44
CA LYS A 112 14.53 -13.44 1.25
C LYS A 112 14.89 -14.74 0.55
N GLN A 113 16.18 -15.07 0.43
CA GLN A 113 16.63 -16.33 -0.17
C GLN A 113 16.28 -17.55 0.68
N GLN A 114 16.42 -17.44 2.01
CA GLN A 114 16.01 -18.49 2.95
C GLN A 114 14.51 -18.78 2.83
N TRP A 115 13.69 -17.75 2.73
CA TRP A 115 12.25 -17.90 2.53
C TRP A 115 11.91 -18.60 1.20
N PHE A 116 12.53 -18.19 0.08
CA PHE A 116 12.33 -18.86 -1.21
C PHE A 116 12.71 -20.33 -1.15
N ARG A 117 13.81 -20.65 -0.48
CA ARG A 117 14.26 -22.04 -0.29
C ARG A 117 13.24 -22.83 0.54
N SER A 118 12.75 -22.26 1.63
CA SER A 118 11.76 -22.91 2.50
C SER A 118 10.48 -23.27 1.75
N LEU A 119 9.98 -22.40 0.86
CA LEU A 119 8.81 -22.72 0.02
C LEU A 119 9.06 -23.96 -0.86
N GLN A 120 10.27 -24.06 -1.44
CA GLN A 120 10.62 -25.20 -2.28
C GLN A 120 10.80 -26.48 -1.46
N GLU A 121 11.54 -26.41 -0.35
CA GLU A 121 11.83 -27.55 0.52
C GLU A 121 10.58 -28.13 1.19
N THR A 122 9.56 -27.29 1.44
CA THR A 122 8.28 -27.71 2.02
C THR A 122 7.24 -28.14 0.98
N GLY A 123 7.59 -28.18 -0.31
CA GLY A 123 6.67 -28.59 -1.37
C GLY A 123 5.61 -27.55 -1.74
N LEU A 124 5.75 -26.29 -1.29
CA LEU A 124 4.84 -25.18 -1.61
C LEU A 124 5.16 -24.50 -2.96
N GLY A 125 6.21 -24.95 -3.64
CA GLY A 125 6.61 -24.49 -4.96
C GLY A 125 7.68 -23.39 -4.94
N THR A 126 7.97 -22.84 -6.13
CA THR A 126 9.02 -21.82 -6.31
C THR A 126 8.41 -20.42 -6.39
N TRP A 127 9.00 -19.46 -5.68
CA TRP A 127 8.58 -18.07 -5.78
C TRP A 127 8.87 -17.46 -7.16
N VAL A 128 7.82 -16.98 -7.83
CA VAL A 128 7.93 -16.33 -9.15
C VAL A 128 8.41 -14.89 -8.99
N LYS A 129 9.56 -14.58 -9.60
CA LYS A 129 10.13 -13.22 -9.62
C LYS A 129 9.73 -12.49 -10.91
N LYS A 130 9.62 -11.17 -10.80
CA LYS A 130 9.56 -10.31 -11.99
C LYS A 130 10.90 -10.36 -12.75
N PRO A 131 10.90 -10.11 -14.07
CA PRO A 131 12.12 -9.99 -14.85
C PRO A 131 13.06 -8.92 -14.26
N PRO A 132 14.39 -9.17 -14.22
CA PRO A 132 15.36 -8.26 -13.60
C PRO A 132 15.41 -6.87 -14.24
N GLU A 133 15.05 -6.76 -15.52
CA GLU A 133 14.97 -5.52 -16.30
C GLU A 133 14.04 -4.51 -15.64
N GLN A 134 13.01 -4.96 -14.91
CA GLN A 134 12.08 -4.10 -14.18
C GLN A 134 12.71 -3.40 -12.95
N GLU A 135 13.98 -3.68 -12.66
CA GLU A 135 14.77 -3.07 -11.59
C GLU A 135 16.06 -2.40 -12.10
N GLN A 136 16.34 -2.48 -13.40
CA GLN A 136 17.51 -1.89 -14.05
C GLN A 136 17.20 -0.46 -14.52
N PHE A 137 17.10 0.47 -13.58
CA PHE A 137 16.96 1.89 -13.88
C PHE A 137 17.76 2.75 -12.90
N LEU A 138 18.18 3.91 -13.39
CA LEU A 138 18.80 4.99 -12.61
C LEU A 138 17.73 6.04 -12.29
N LEU A 139 18.01 6.89 -11.30
CA LEU A 139 17.26 8.14 -11.14
C LEU A 139 17.80 9.13 -12.17
N SER A 140 16.92 9.69 -12.99
CA SER A 140 17.27 10.83 -13.83
C SER A 140 17.73 11.99 -12.94
N VAL A 141 18.85 12.63 -13.33
CA VAL A 141 19.35 13.88 -12.72
C VAL A 141 18.34 14.99 -12.91
#